data_AF-A0A329E7Q2-F1
#
_entry.id   AF-A0A329E7Q2-F1
#
_cell.length_a   1.000
_cell.length_b   1.000
_cell.length_c   1.000
_cell.angle_alpha   90.00
_cell.angle_beta   90.00
_cell.angle_gamma   90.00
#
_symmetry.space_group_name_H-M   'P 1'
#
loop_
_entity.id
_entity.type
_entity.pdbx_description
1 polymer ?
#
loop_
_entity_poly.entity_id
_entity_poly.type
_entity_poly.pdbx_seq_one_letter_code
_entity_poly.pdbx_strand_id
1 'polypeptide(L)' 'MALFKVKARDGSVSLLVRARCITCARETAVNTYTAKETLLWRDPNLSSVEVIHNPSTTLHEPNGKRCVLERTEYEV' A
#
# COMPACT_ATOMS: atom_id res chain seq x y z
N MET A 1 12.58 1.51 -7.42
CA MET A 1 11.85 0.65 -6.44
C MET A 1 10.48 0.34 -7.01
N ALA A 2 9.87 -0.79 -6.67
CA ALA A 2 8.57 -1.13 -7.21
C ALA A 2 7.44 -0.35 -6.50
N LEU A 3 6.34 -0.14 -7.22
CA LEU A 3 5.08 0.36 -6.68
C LEU A 3 4.20 -0.83 -6.31
N PHE A 4 3.53 -0.73 -5.16
CA PHE A 4 2.63 -1.74 -4.66
C PHE A 4 1.30 -1.07 -4.29
N LYS A 5 0.19 -1.64 -4.72
CA LYS A 5 -1.14 -1.29 -4.21
C LYS A 5 -1.46 -2.23 -3.05
N VAL A 6 -1.61 -1.67 -1.85
CA VAL A 6 -2.06 -2.40 -0.66
C VAL A 6 -3.53 -2.05 -0.47
N LYS A 7 -4.44 -3.03 -0.55
CA LYS A 7 -5.88 -2.80 -0.41
C LYS A 7 -6.45 -3.65 0.71
N ALA A 8 -7.33 -3.06 1.49
CA ALA A 8 -8.16 -3.79 2.42
C ALA A 8 -9.11 -4.70 1.63
N ARG A 9 -9.32 -5.93 2.11
CA ARG A 9 -10.16 -6.92 1.41
C ARG A 9 -11.65 -6.63 1.51
N ASP A 10 -12.06 -5.88 2.53
CA ASP A 10 -13.40 -5.32 2.68
C ASP A 10 -13.69 -4.20 1.65
N GLY A 11 -12.68 -3.74 0.92
CA GLY A 11 -12.81 -2.67 -0.06
C GLY A 11 -12.86 -1.27 0.53
N SER A 12 -12.69 -1.10 1.85
CA SER A 12 -12.85 0.19 2.53
C SER A 12 -11.72 1.17 2.22
N VAL A 13 -10.49 0.68 2.07
CA VAL A 13 -9.31 1.53 1.88
C VAL A 13 -8.27 0.88 0.98
N SER A 14 -7.60 1.70 0.17
CA SER A 14 -6.42 1.30 -0.59
C SER A 14 -5.29 2.31 -0.47
N LEU A 15 -4.07 1.81 -0.50
CA LEU A 15 -2.84 2.55 -0.37
C LEU A 15 -1.94 2.26 -1.55
N LEU A 16 -1.29 3.29 -2.05
CA LEU A 16 -0.20 3.16 -3.00
C LEU A 16 1.13 3.31 -2.27
N VAL A 17 1.99 2.29 -2.34
CA VAL A 17 3.19 2.18 -1.50
C VAL A 17 4.43 1.92 -2.34
N ARG A 18 5.49 2.67 -2.08
CA ARG A 18 6.85 2.40 -2.59
C ARG A 18 7.56 1.45 -1.66
N ALA A 19 7.88 0.25 -2.14
CA ALA A 19 8.59 -0.74 -1.33
C ALA A 19 9.61 -1.55 -2.16
N ARG A 20 10.49 -2.28 -1.48
CA ARG A 20 11.42 -3.22 -2.13
C ARG A 20 10.77 -4.57 -2.43
N CYS A 21 9.74 -4.92 -1.67
CA CYS A 21 9.12 -6.23 -1.65
C CYS A 21 7.69 -6.15 -1.12
N ILE A 22 6.90 -7.22 -1.28
CA ILE A 22 5.53 -7.30 -0.76
C ILE A 22 5.47 -7.11 0.76
N THR A 23 6.34 -7.79 1.50
CA THR A 23 6.44 -7.66 2.97
C THR A 23 6.77 -6.22 3.38
N CYS A 24 7.68 -5.60 2.62
CA CYS A 24 8.12 -4.23 2.81
C CYS A 24 6.96 -3.25 2.57
N ALA A 25 6.05 -3.54 1.63
CA ALA A 25 4.88 -2.70 1.38
C ALA A 25 3.95 -2.69 2.60
N ARG A 26 3.65 -3.87 3.18
CA ARG A 26 2.83 -3.99 4.41
C ARG A 26 3.43 -3.26 5.59
N GLU A 27 4.70 -3.49 5.87
CA GLU A 27 5.41 -2.79 6.95
C GLU A 27 5.39 -1.26 6.77
N THR A 28 5.47 -0.77 5.52
CA THR A 28 5.39 0.69 5.28
C THR A 28 3.99 1.20 5.60
N ALA A 29 2.94 0.48 5.20
CA ALA A 29 1.57 0.81 5.54
C ALA A 29 1.34 0.80 7.06
N VAL A 30 1.83 -0.24 7.76
CA VAL A 30 1.78 -0.35 9.23
C VAL A 30 2.47 0.82 9.91
N ASN A 31 3.68 1.18 9.49
CA ASN A 31 4.46 2.25 10.13
C ASN A 31 3.92 3.65 9.87
N THR A 32 3.14 3.82 8.80
CA THR A 32 2.63 5.15 8.40
C THR A 32 1.27 5.45 9.05
N TYR A 33 0.46 4.43 9.34
CA TYR A 33 -0.92 4.60 9.80
C TYR A 33 -1.14 4.15 11.25
N THR A 34 -2.28 4.57 11.81
CA THR A 34 -2.59 4.37 13.23
C THR A 34 -2.74 2.89 13.61
N ALA A 35 -2.62 2.61 14.92
CA ALA A 35 -2.68 1.27 15.49
C ALA A 35 -3.94 0.46 15.11
N LYS A 36 -5.08 1.12 14.86
CA LYS A 36 -6.32 0.46 14.43
C LYS A 36 -6.18 -0.23 13.06
N GLU A 37 -5.45 0.40 12.15
CA GLU A 37 -5.22 -0.11 10.79
C GLU A 37 -3.96 -0.98 10.71
N THR A 38 -3.13 -0.99 11.76
CA THR A 38 -1.95 -1.87 11.82
C THR A 38 -2.31 -3.34 11.68
N LEU A 39 -3.39 -3.80 12.32
CA LEU A 39 -3.87 -5.18 12.18
C LEU A 39 -4.33 -5.48 10.76
N LEU A 40 -5.07 -4.54 10.15
CA LEU A 40 -5.53 -4.62 8.76
C LEU A 40 -4.36 -4.80 7.78
N TRP A 41 -3.33 -3.95 7.89
CA TRP A 41 -2.18 -3.99 6.98
C TRP A 41 -1.21 -5.14 7.23
N ARG A 42 -1.15 -5.63 8.47
CA ARG A 42 -0.27 -6.74 8.86
C ARG A 42 -0.85 -8.09 8.48
N ASP A 43 -2.18 -8.25 8.55
CA ASP A 43 -2.85 -9.52 8.27
C ASP A 43 -3.08 -9.73 6.76
N PRO A 44 -2.50 -10.78 6.14
CA PRO A 44 -2.73 -11.10 4.73
C PRO A 44 -4.15 -11.56 4.39
N ASN A 45 -4.95 -11.96 5.39
CA ASN A 45 -6.36 -12.29 5.22
C ASN A 45 -7.23 -11.03 5.16
N LEU A 46 -6.78 -9.93 5.76
CA LEU A 46 -7.51 -8.66 5.78
C LEU A 46 -7.00 -7.66 4.73
N SER A 47 -5.76 -7.82 4.23
CA SER A 47 -5.18 -6.98 3.18
C SER A 47 -4.52 -7.77 2.04
N SER A 48 -4.72 -7.28 0.82
CA SER A 48 -4.03 -7.77 -0.38
C SER A 48 -2.96 -6.78 -0.84
N VAL A 49 -1.90 -7.29 -1.45
CA VAL A 49 -0.80 -6.49 -2.00
C VAL A 49 -0.58 -6.90 -3.45
N GLU A 50 -0.66 -5.93 -4.36
CA GLU A 50 -0.49 -6.12 -5.79
C GLU A 50 0.68 -5.25 -6.26
N VAL A 51 1.60 -5.82 -7.05
CA VAL A 51 2.70 -5.03 -7.62
C VAL A 51 2.21 -4.33 -8.89
N ILE A 52 2.56 -3.05 -9.03
CA ILE A 52 2.24 -2.26 -10.22
C ILE A 52 3.44 -2.31 -11.14
N HIS A 53 3.33 -3.10 -12.21
CA HIS A 53 4.38 -3.30 -13.19
C HIS A 53 4.55 -2.14 -14.17
N ASN A 54 3.49 -1.34 -14.38
CA ASN A 54 3.52 -0.21 -15.31
C ASN A 54 3.45 1.12 -14.53
N PRO A 55 4.59 1.70 -14.13
CA PRO A 55 4.61 2.95 -13.37
C PRO A 55 4.19 4.15 -14.23
N SER A 56 4.16 4.05 -15.56
CA SER A 56 3.78 5.15 -16.45
C SER A 56 2.31 5.56 -16.31
N THR A 57 1.46 4.69 -15.78
CA THR A 57 0.06 5.00 -15.44
C THR A 57 -0.11 5.58 -14.04
N THR A 58 0.96 5.58 -13.24
CA THR A 58 0.97 6.13 -11.88
C THR A 58 1.73 7.45 -11.89
N LEU A 59 1.10 8.54 -11.46
CA LEU A 59 1.63 9.92 -11.47
C LEU A 59 2.89 10.14 -10.60
N HIS A 60 3.46 9.09 -10.02
CA HIS A 60 4.54 9.19 -9.03
C HIS A 60 5.90 8.85 -9.64
N GLU A 61 6.88 9.73 -9.40
CA GLU A 61 8.23 9.60 -9.93
C GLU A 61 8.87 8.23 -9.66
N PRO A 62 9.61 7.67 -10.65
CA PRO A 62 10.24 6.36 -10.55
C PRO A 62 11.34 6.29 -9.47
N ASN A 63 11.87 7.42 -9.00
CA ASN A 63 12.91 7.50 -7.98
C ASN A 63 12.36 8.13 -6.70
N GLY A 64 12.37 7.39 -5.60
CA GLY A 64 11.84 7.86 -4.31
C GLY A 64 12.18 6.93 -3.15
N LYS A 65 12.02 7.46 -1.93
CA LYS A 65 12.20 6.71 -0.67
C LYS A 65 11.05 5.72 -0.46
N ARG A 66 11.21 4.81 0.51
CA ARG A 66 10.14 3.91 0.97
C ARG A 66 9.09 4.72 1.71
N CYS A 67 7.89 4.83 1.15
CA CYS A 67 6.79 5.61 1.72
C CYS A 67 5.44 5.19 1.13
N VAL A 68 4.37 5.61 1.80
CA VAL A 68 3.03 5.64 1.21
C VAL A 68 2.91 6.90 0.36
N LEU A 69 2.43 6.75 -0.87
CA LEU A 69 2.30 7.81 -1.86
C LEU A 69 0.88 8.36 -1.93
N GLU A 70 -0.11 7.49 -1.78
CA GLU A 70 -1.52 7.83 -1.90
C GLU A 70 -2.36 6.93 -0.99
N ARG A 71 -3.46 7.48 -0.49
CA ARG A 71 -4.53 6.77 0.23
C ARG A 71 -5.85 7.10 -0.44
N THR A 72 -6.60 6.08 -0.79
CA THR A 72 -7.96 6.19 -1.32
C THR A 72 -8.90 5.45 -0.39
N GLU A 73 -9.88 6.17 0.15
CA GLU A 73 -10.94 5.62 0.99
C GLU A 73 -12.21 5.49 0.14
N TYR A 74 -12.93 4.40 0.32
CA TYR A 74 -14.19 4.13 -0.37
C TYR A 74 -15.31 4.11 0.67
N GLU A 75 -16.40 4.84 0.41
CA GLU A 75 -17.64 4.67 1.15
C GLU A 75 -18.26 3.33 0.73
N VAL A 76 -18.35 2.40 1.70
CA VAL A 76 -18.90 1.05 1.51
C VAL A 76 -20.40 1.07 1.77
#